data_AF-A0AAU9MTL7-F1
#
_entry.id   AF-A0AAU9MTL7-F1
#
_cell.length_a   1.000
_cell.length_b   1.000
_cell.length_c   1.000
_cell.angle_alpha   90.00
_cell.angle_beta   90.00
_cell.angle_gamma   90.00
#
_symmetry.space_group_name_H-M   'P 1'
#
loop_
_entity.id
_entity.type
_entity.pdbx_description
1 polymer ?
#
loop_
_entity_poly.entity_id
_entity_poly.type
_entity_poly.pdbx_seq_one_letter_code
_entity_poly.pdbx_strand_id
1 'polypeptide(L)'
;MLTALSKDPNNHVKDTTTWTLGRIFEFLHRPTMETQIVTPSNCQHIITVLLQSMKDAPNLAEKAYGDLYFLAQGYEDCHQSSPLTTYFQEIVWSLLTVTHREDSLECRLRTTSYERLNEVVRCLNDEISPMVLQFVPVIMLELHKTLGEQKLSFNERQK
;
A
#
# COMPACT_ATOMS: atom_id res chain seq x y z
N MET A 1 3.16 -17.95 9.18
CA MET A 1 2.48 -16.64 9.27
C MET A 1 1.87 -16.23 7.93
N LEU A 2 2.65 -16.01 6.87
CA LEU A 2 2.13 -15.61 5.54
C LEU A 2 1.09 -16.60 4.95
N THR A 3 1.24 -17.89 5.20
CA THR A 3 0.24 -18.91 4.82
C THR A 3 -1.09 -18.73 5.56
N ALA A 4 -1.07 -18.36 6.84
CA ALA A 4 -2.29 -18.10 7.61
C ALA A 4 -2.99 -16.84 7.07
N LEU A 5 -2.23 -15.79 6.76
CA LEU A 5 -2.76 -14.57 6.14
C LEU A 5 -3.53 -14.86 4.82
N SER A 6 -2.96 -15.74 3.98
CA SER A 6 -3.48 -15.99 2.63
C SER A 6 -4.55 -17.09 2.55
N LYS A 7 -4.59 -18.02 3.51
CA LYS A 7 -5.39 -19.25 3.40
C LYS A 7 -6.24 -19.59 4.61
N ASP A 8 -6.11 -18.89 5.74
CA ASP A 8 -6.90 -19.22 6.92
C ASP A 8 -8.39 -18.89 6.69
N PRO A 9 -9.32 -19.80 6.99
CA PRO A 9 -10.75 -19.56 6.81
C PRO A 9 -11.33 -18.54 7.81
N ASN A 10 -10.64 -18.27 8.91
CA ASN A 10 -11.12 -17.37 9.96
C ASN A 10 -10.58 -15.94 9.77
N ASN A 11 -11.49 -15.00 9.53
CA ASN A 11 -11.16 -13.59 9.36
C ASN A 11 -10.45 -12.97 10.59
N HIS A 12 -10.73 -13.42 11.81
CA HIS A 12 -10.04 -12.94 13.01
C HIS A 12 -8.58 -13.40 13.05
N VAL A 13 -8.28 -14.60 12.54
CA VAL A 13 -6.91 -15.10 12.44
C VAL A 13 -6.16 -14.28 11.40
N LYS A 14 -6.76 -14.04 10.23
CA LYS A 14 -6.19 -13.15 9.21
C LYS A 14 -5.90 -11.76 9.78
N ASP A 15 -6.87 -11.13 10.43
CA ASP A 15 -6.74 -9.79 11.02
C ASP A 15 -5.58 -9.69 12.01
N THR A 16 -5.52 -10.62 12.97
CA THR A 16 -4.45 -10.67 13.98
C THR A 16 -3.09 -10.96 13.34
N THR A 17 -3.06 -11.82 12.32
CA THR A 17 -1.84 -12.17 11.59
C THR A 17 -1.31 -10.98 10.79
N THR A 18 -2.18 -10.20 10.12
CA THR A 18 -1.81 -8.96 9.41
C THR A 18 -1.27 -7.95 10.40
N TRP A 19 -1.98 -7.71 11.49
CA TRP A 19 -1.50 -6.78 12.52
C TRP A 19 -0.12 -7.16 13.06
N THR A 20 0.12 -8.45 13.29
CA THR A 20 1.42 -8.97 13.76
C THR A 20 2.51 -8.78 12.71
N LEU A 21 2.20 -8.98 11.43
CA LEU A 21 3.13 -8.77 10.31
C LEU A 21 3.55 -7.29 10.22
N GLY A 22 2.61 -6.35 10.34
CA GLY A 22 2.92 -4.92 10.40
C GLY A 22 3.87 -4.54 11.52
N ARG A 23 3.66 -5.09 12.72
CA ARG A 23 4.57 -4.87 13.87
C ARG A 23 5.98 -5.41 13.63
N ILE A 24 6.11 -6.52 12.91
CA ILE A 24 7.41 -7.06 12.52
C ILE A 24 8.12 -6.09 11.57
N PHE A 25 7.42 -5.57 10.55
CA PHE A 25 8.01 -4.58 9.66
C PHE A 25 8.42 -3.31 10.42
N GLU A 26 7.51 -2.75 11.22
CA GLU A 26 7.76 -1.51 11.98
C GLU A 26 8.97 -1.59 12.90
N PHE A 27 9.10 -2.68 13.66
CA PHE A 27 10.14 -2.75 14.70
C PHE A 27 11.42 -3.41 14.24
N LEU A 28 11.34 -4.34 13.30
CA LEU A 28 12.44 -5.24 12.97
C LEU A 28 12.90 -5.15 11.52
N HIS A 29 12.15 -4.52 10.62
CA HIS A 29 12.62 -4.19 9.27
C HIS A 29 13.01 -2.72 9.21
N ARG A 30 14.20 -2.40 9.73
CA ARG A 30 14.76 -1.04 9.72
C ARG A 30 16.17 -1.01 9.14
N PRO A 31 16.61 0.12 8.55
CA PRO A 31 17.93 0.23 7.93
C PRO A 31 19.09 -0.03 8.90
N THR A 32 18.87 0.23 10.19
CA THR A 32 19.87 0.09 11.26
C THR A 32 19.97 -1.32 11.84
N MET A 33 19.11 -2.25 11.41
CA MET A 33 19.12 -3.63 11.91
C MET A 33 20.16 -4.48 11.18
N GLU A 34 20.98 -5.22 11.93
CA GLU A 34 21.99 -6.13 11.36
C GLU A 34 21.36 -7.34 10.66
N THR A 35 20.19 -7.79 11.14
CA THR A 35 19.48 -8.93 10.57
C THR A 35 18.37 -8.46 9.64
N GLN A 36 18.49 -8.78 8.35
CA GLN A 36 17.45 -8.50 7.36
C GLN A 36 16.32 -9.53 7.46
N ILE A 37 15.12 -9.09 7.84
CA ILE A 37 13.92 -9.93 7.85
C ILE A 37 13.36 -10.12 6.45
N VAL A 38 13.39 -9.05 5.65
CA VAL A 38 12.99 -9.10 4.25
C VAL A 38 14.25 -9.35 3.44
N THR A 39 14.25 -10.46 2.72
CA THR A 39 15.35 -10.93 1.90
C THR A 39 14.84 -11.13 0.48
N PRO A 40 15.73 -11.15 -0.54
CA PRO A 40 15.31 -11.39 -1.91
C PRO A 40 14.51 -12.69 -2.09
N SER A 41 14.77 -13.72 -1.27
CA SER A 41 14.08 -15.01 -1.35
C SER A 41 12.65 -15.00 -0.81
N ASN A 42 12.32 -14.10 0.12
CA ASN A 42 10.98 -14.02 0.72
C ASN A 42 10.17 -12.78 0.28
N CYS A 43 10.81 -11.77 -0.30
CA CYS A 43 10.17 -10.52 -0.71
C CYS A 43 8.97 -10.74 -1.64
N GLN A 44 9.13 -11.55 -2.69
CA GLN A 44 8.05 -11.87 -3.62
C GLN A 44 6.82 -12.43 -2.91
N HIS A 45 7.02 -13.37 -1.99
CA HIS A 45 5.94 -14.01 -1.27
C HIS A 45 5.24 -13.03 -0.33
N ILE A 46 6.02 -12.18 0.37
CA ILE A 46 5.48 -11.11 1.22
C ILE A 46 4.61 -10.16 0.42
N ILE A 47 5.10 -9.65 -0.71
CA ILE A 47 4.36 -8.71 -1.56
C ILE A 47 3.09 -9.35 -2.10
N THR A 48 3.16 -10.58 -2.61
CA THR A 48 1.99 -11.30 -3.12
C THR A 48 0.90 -11.41 -2.06
N VAL A 49 1.29 -11.75 -0.83
CA VAL A 49 0.37 -11.96 0.29
C VAL A 49 -0.22 -10.64 0.80
N LEU A 50 0.56 -9.55 0.83
CA LEU A 50 0.07 -8.20 1.14
C LEU A 50 -0.93 -7.71 0.07
N LEU A 51 -0.59 -7.82 -1.20
CA LEU A 51 -1.45 -7.42 -2.32
C LEU A 51 -2.76 -8.21 -2.36
N GLN A 52 -2.74 -9.49 -1.97
CA GLN A 52 -3.95 -10.28 -1.81
C GLN A 52 -4.81 -9.76 -0.64
N SER A 53 -4.19 -9.46 0.50
CA SER A 53 -4.89 -9.00 1.71
C SER A 53 -5.48 -7.59 1.56
N MET A 54 -4.90 -6.76 0.70
CA MET A 54 -5.45 -5.45 0.31
C MET A 54 -6.79 -5.56 -0.43
N LYS A 55 -7.11 -6.73 -1.00
CA LYS A 55 -8.37 -6.99 -1.71
C LYS A 55 -9.45 -7.62 -0.82
N ASP A 56 -9.12 -7.95 0.43
CA ASP A 56 -10.07 -8.49 1.41
C ASP A 56 -10.98 -7.37 1.99
N ALA A 57 -11.76 -7.71 3.01
CA ALA A 57 -12.65 -6.79 3.73
C ALA A 57 -11.93 -5.51 4.22
N PRO A 58 -12.62 -4.36 4.30
CA PRO A 58 -12.00 -3.05 4.58
C PRO A 58 -11.07 -3.01 5.78
N ASN A 59 -11.46 -3.64 6.89
CA ASN A 59 -10.69 -3.69 8.13
C ASN A 59 -9.36 -4.45 7.98
N LEU A 60 -9.31 -5.47 7.12
CA LEU A 60 -8.10 -6.23 6.83
C LEU A 60 -7.23 -5.51 5.81
N ALA A 61 -7.87 -4.94 4.79
CA ALA A 61 -7.20 -4.17 3.75
C ALA A 61 -6.47 -2.95 4.34
N GLU A 62 -7.12 -2.19 5.23
CA GLU A 62 -6.50 -1.05 5.93
C GLU A 62 -5.21 -1.46 6.64
N LYS A 63 -5.21 -2.60 7.34
CA LYS A 63 -4.01 -3.13 8.01
C LYS A 63 -2.94 -3.55 7.01
N ALA A 64 -3.31 -4.24 5.93
CA ALA A 64 -2.35 -4.63 4.89
C ALA A 64 -1.69 -3.41 4.21
N TYR A 65 -2.42 -2.30 4.06
CA TYR A 65 -1.85 -1.02 3.64
C TYR A 65 -0.89 -0.43 4.69
N GLY A 66 -1.24 -0.54 5.98
CA GLY A 66 -0.33 -0.23 7.09
C GLY A 66 0.96 -1.05 7.07
N ASP A 67 0.85 -2.34 6.80
CA ASP A 67 2.02 -3.23 6.71
C ASP A 67 2.92 -2.84 5.54
N LEU A 68 2.35 -2.51 4.38
CA LEU A 68 3.11 -2.02 3.23
C LEU A 68 3.86 -0.73 3.53
N TYR A 69 3.26 0.18 4.32
CA TYR A 69 3.93 1.41 4.77
C TYR A 69 5.22 1.09 5.52
N PHE A 70 5.12 0.26 6.57
CA PHE A 70 6.29 -0.10 7.37
C PHE A 70 7.30 -0.91 6.58
N LEU A 71 6.83 -1.74 5.64
CA LEU A 71 7.70 -2.45 4.72
C LEU A 71 8.52 -1.49 3.83
N ALA A 72 7.87 -0.47 3.25
CA ALA A 72 8.55 0.54 2.45
C ALA A 72 9.54 1.35 3.28
N GLN A 73 9.12 1.78 4.47
CA GLN A 73 9.95 2.56 5.39
C GLN A 73 11.22 1.81 5.84
N GLY A 74 11.18 0.48 5.89
CA GLY A 74 12.37 -0.33 6.20
C GLY A 74 13.50 -0.20 5.18
N TYR A 75 13.21 0.33 3.98
CA TYR A 75 14.19 0.65 2.94
C TYR A 75 14.52 2.13 2.83
N GLU A 76 13.94 2.99 3.68
CA GLU A 76 14.33 4.40 3.78
C GLU A 76 15.85 4.48 4.04
N ASP A 77 16.55 5.39 3.35
CA ASP A 77 18.01 5.53 3.42
C ASP A 77 18.85 4.33 2.96
N CYS A 78 18.24 3.31 2.34
CA CYS A 78 19.00 2.23 1.72
C CYS A 78 19.70 2.74 0.45
N HIS A 79 21.04 2.76 0.46
CA HIS A 79 21.83 3.17 -0.72
C HIS A 79 21.79 2.17 -1.89
N GLN A 80 21.21 0.99 -1.67
CA GLN A 80 21.07 -0.06 -2.68
C GLN A 80 19.63 -0.11 -3.21
N SER A 81 19.46 -0.59 -4.44
CA SER A 81 18.14 -0.76 -5.04
C SER A 81 17.28 -1.70 -4.19
N SER A 82 16.13 -1.20 -3.73
CA SER A 82 15.22 -1.96 -2.88
C SER A 82 14.61 -3.13 -3.67
N PRO A 83 14.46 -4.32 -3.07
CA PRO A 83 13.67 -5.41 -3.66
C PRO A 83 12.23 -5.01 -4.01
N LEU A 84 11.70 -3.94 -3.40
CA LEU A 84 10.38 -3.39 -3.71
C LEU A 84 10.31 -2.75 -5.10
N THR A 85 11.42 -2.28 -5.65
CA THR A 85 11.49 -1.64 -6.99
C THR A 85 10.91 -2.56 -8.07
N THR A 86 11.17 -3.87 -7.99
CA THR A 86 10.65 -4.88 -8.94
C THR A 86 9.13 -4.97 -8.94
N TYR A 87 8.48 -4.68 -7.81
CA TYR A 87 7.03 -4.80 -7.62
C TYR A 87 6.30 -3.46 -7.64
N PHE A 88 7.02 -2.36 -7.89
CA PHE A 88 6.51 -1.01 -7.79
C PHE A 88 5.21 -0.80 -8.59
N GLN A 89 5.19 -1.21 -9.86
CA GLN A 89 4.01 -1.05 -10.71
C GLN A 89 2.78 -1.78 -10.13
N GLU A 90 2.95 -3.02 -9.66
CA GLU A 90 1.85 -3.80 -9.07
C GLU A 90 1.33 -3.16 -7.78
N ILE A 91 2.23 -2.65 -6.94
CA ILE A 91 1.90 -1.95 -5.70
C ILE A 91 1.10 -0.68 -6.00
N VAL A 92 1.56 0.16 -6.92
CA VAL A 92 0.88 1.41 -7.31
C VAL A 92 -0.50 1.11 -7.91
N TRP A 93 -0.61 0.11 -8.79
CA TRP A 93 -1.90 -0.30 -9.35
C TRP A 93 -2.88 -0.75 -8.27
N SER A 94 -2.42 -1.53 -7.30
CA SER A 94 -3.26 -1.95 -6.16
C SER A 94 -3.75 -0.76 -5.33
N LEU A 95 -2.86 0.19 -5.04
CA LEU A 95 -3.17 1.43 -4.29
C LEU A 95 -4.10 2.39 -5.04
N LEU A 96 -4.10 2.39 -6.38
CA LEU A 96 -5.02 3.18 -7.18
C LEU A 96 -6.36 2.46 -7.40
N THR A 97 -6.38 1.12 -7.42
CA THR A 97 -7.63 0.36 -7.63
C THR A 97 -8.54 0.44 -6.40
N VAL A 98 -7.96 0.47 -5.20
CA VAL A 98 -8.72 0.56 -3.95
C VAL A 98 -9.49 1.87 -3.79
N THR A 99 -9.00 2.97 -4.38
CA THR A 99 -9.71 4.27 -4.35
C THR A 99 -11.04 4.23 -5.11
N HIS A 100 -11.22 3.22 -5.97
CA HIS A 100 -12.41 2.98 -6.78
C HIS A 100 -13.31 1.88 -6.23
N ARG A 101 -12.97 1.24 -5.09
CA ARG A 101 -13.85 0.26 -4.46
C ARG A 101 -15.11 0.94 -3.94
N GLU A 102 -16.23 0.22 -3.97
CA GLU A 102 -17.51 0.69 -3.42
C GLU A 102 -17.43 1.00 -1.92
N ASP A 103 -16.62 0.22 -1.18
CA ASP A 103 -16.33 0.37 0.25
C ASP A 103 -15.13 1.29 0.54
N SER A 104 -14.62 2.03 -0.44
CA SER A 104 -13.39 2.85 -0.30
C SER A 104 -13.49 4.02 0.70
N LEU A 105 -14.71 4.42 1.06
CA LEU A 105 -14.97 5.42 2.10
C LEU A 105 -14.99 4.82 3.50
N GLU A 106 -15.17 3.50 3.61
CA GLU A 106 -15.07 2.78 4.88
C GLU A 106 -13.61 2.71 5.32
N CYS A 107 -13.38 2.70 6.63
CA CYS A 107 -12.04 2.58 7.22
C CYS A 107 -10.99 3.56 6.64
N ARG A 108 -11.44 4.71 6.09
CA ARG A 108 -10.59 5.72 5.43
C ARG A 108 -9.72 5.15 4.31
N LEU A 109 -10.08 4.03 3.70
CA LEU A 109 -9.26 3.29 2.74
C LEU A 109 -8.70 4.19 1.63
N ARG A 110 -9.55 5.04 1.04
CA ARG A 110 -9.13 5.97 -0.02
C ARG A 110 -8.02 6.92 0.44
N THR A 111 -8.16 7.53 1.62
CA THR A 111 -7.13 8.44 2.18
C THR A 111 -5.86 7.66 2.50
N THR A 112 -5.99 6.53 3.20
CA THR A 112 -4.87 5.66 3.57
C THR A 112 -4.07 5.23 2.34
N SER A 113 -4.74 4.90 1.23
CA SER A 113 -4.11 4.44 0.01
C SER A 113 -3.26 5.51 -0.67
N TYR A 114 -3.74 6.75 -0.72
CA TYR A 114 -2.94 7.87 -1.23
C TYR A 114 -1.76 8.20 -0.31
N GLU A 115 -1.91 8.12 1.02
CA GLU A 115 -0.80 8.26 1.95
C GLU A 115 0.26 7.17 1.72
N ARG A 116 -0.17 5.92 1.54
CA ARG A 116 0.74 4.79 1.27
C ARG A 116 1.45 4.95 -0.07
N LEU A 117 0.76 5.45 -1.09
CA LEU A 117 1.36 5.71 -2.40
C LEU A 117 2.51 6.70 -2.28
N ASN A 118 2.29 7.81 -1.57
CA ASN A 118 3.34 8.81 -1.33
C ASN A 118 4.53 8.20 -0.59
N GLU A 119 4.28 7.35 0.40
CA GLU A 119 5.35 6.70 1.16
C GLU A 119 6.17 5.75 0.30
N VAL A 120 5.52 4.87 -0.47
CA VAL A 120 6.21 3.91 -1.35
C VAL A 120 7.08 4.67 -2.35
N VAL A 121 6.59 5.77 -2.92
CA VAL A 121 7.41 6.61 -3.83
C VAL A 121 8.59 7.25 -3.11
N ARG A 122 8.43 7.67 -1.85
CA ARG A 122 9.48 8.31 -1.03
C ARG A 122 10.62 7.36 -0.65
N CYS A 123 10.30 6.10 -0.34
CA CYS A 123 11.28 5.12 0.13
C CYS A 123 12.04 4.40 -1.00
N LEU A 124 11.68 4.65 -2.26
CA LEU A 124 12.32 4.04 -3.41
C LEU A 124 13.33 5.01 -4.05
N ASN A 125 14.34 4.45 -4.68
CA ASN A 125 15.48 5.19 -5.23
C ASN A 125 15.13 5.93 -6.53
N ASP A 126 15.99 6.87 -6.96
CA ASP A 126 15.75 7.69 -8.16
C ASP A 126 15.55 6.87 -9.46
N GLU A 127 15.98 5.59 -9.46
CA GLU A 127 15.78 4.64 -10.56
C GLU A 127 14.29 4.41 -10.91
N ILE A 128 13.37 4.64 -9.96
CA ILE A 128 11.92 4.50 -10.22
C ILE A 128 11.27 5.73 -10.85
N SER A 129 11.98 6.87 -10.96
CA SER A 129 11.46 8.11 -11.57
C SER A 129 10.72 7.89 -12.91
N PRO A 130 11.26 7.16 -13.91
CA PRO A 130 10.53 6.91 -15.15
C PRO A 130 9.26 6.06 -14.95
N MET A 131 9.21 5.19 -13.94
CA MET A 131 7.99 4.43 -13.62
C MET A 131 6.95 5.32 -12.94
N VAL A 132 7.35 6.19 -12.00
CA VAL A 132 6.45 7.15 -11.34
C VAL A 132 5.76 8.05 -12.37
N LEU A 133 6.51 8.55 -13.36
CA LEU A 133 5.98 9.40 -14.42
C LEU A 133 4.86 8.75 -15.23
N GLN A 134 4.82 7.41 -15.34
CA GLN A 134 3.74 6.69 -16.03
C GLN A 134 2.40 6.78 -15.29
N PHE A 135 2.42 6.98 -13.97
CA PHE A 135 1.22 7.06 -13.14
C PHE A 135 0.73 8.49 -12.90
N VAL A 136 1.56 9.51 -13.18
CA VAL A 136 1.18 10.93 -13.03
C VAL A 136 -0.12 11.27 -13.79
N PRO A 137 -0.34 10.84 -15.06
CA PRO A 137 -1.60 11.12 -15.75
C PRO A 137 -2.82 10.53 -15.04
N VAL A 138 -2.68 9.36 -14.42
CA VAL A 138 -3.76 8.70 -13.68
C VAL A 138 -4.12 9.50 -12.42
N ILE A 139 -3.11 9.93 -11.66
CA ILE A 139 -3.31 10.77 -10.46
C ILE A 139 -3.96 12.11 -10.83
N MET A 140 -3.51 12.74 -11.93
CA MET A 140 -4.09 13.99 -12.42
C MET A 140 -5.55 13.82 -12.86
N LEU A 141 -5.91 12.69 -13.45
CA LEU A 141 -7.29 12.36 -13.81
C LEU A 141 -8.17 12.23 -12.56
N GLU A 142 -7.70 11.52 -11.53
CA GLU A 142 -8.43 11.36 -10.26
C GLU A 142 -8.65 12.70 -9.55
N LEU A 143 -7.64 13.57 -9.55
CA LEU A 143 -7.75 14.92 -9.01
C LEU A 143 -8.79 15.74 -9.79
N HIS A 144 -8.78 15.65 -11.13
CA HIS A 144 -9.76 16.33 -11.97
C HIS A 144 -11.20 15.87 -11.69
N LYS A 145 -11.43 14.54 -11.58
CA LYS A 145 -12.75 13.98 -11.22
C LYS A 145 -13.24 14.51 -9.88
N THR A 146 -12.37 14.48 -8.86
CA THR A 146 -12.71 14.94 -7.50
C THR A 146 -13.12 16.41 -7.50
N LEU A 147 -12.41 17.27 -8.23
CA LEU A 147 -12.76 18.69 -8.36
C LEU A 147 -14.05 18.91 -9.16
N GLY A 148 -14.32 18.09 -10.17
CA GLY A 148 -15.56 18.12 -10.96
C GLY A 148 -16.79 17.76 -10.14
N GLU A 149 -16.69 16.71 -9.32
CA GLU A 149 -17.76 16.27 -8.40
C GLU A 149 -18.07 17.32 -7.32
N GLN A 150 -17.06 18.01 -6.78
CA GLN A 150 -17.27 19.10 -5.84
C GLN A 150 -18.09 20.26 -6.43
N LYS A 151 -17.87 20.57 -7.72
CA LYS A 151 -18.61 21.64 -8.42
C LYS A 151 -20.09 21.32 -8.57
N LEU A 152 -20.43 20.04 -8.79
CA LEU A 152 -21.83 19.57 -8.86
C LEU A 152 -22.50 19.64 -7.48
N SER A 153 -21.83 19.14 -6.43
CA SER A 153 -22.36 19.18 -5.05
C SER A 153 -22.61 20.61 -4.56
N PHE A 154 -21.77 21.58 -4.94
CA PHE A 154 -21.95 22.98 -4.56
C PHE A 154 -23.19 23.61 -5.24
N ASN A 155 -23.42 23.31 -6.51
CA ASN A 155 -24.57 23.83 -7.26
C ASN A 155 -25.90 23.24 -6.78
N GLU A 156 -25.93 21.99 -6.31
CA GLU A 156 -27.13 21.36 -5.76
C GLU A 156 -27.53 21.95 -4.40
N ARG A 157 -26.58 22.41 -3.59
CA ARG A 157 -26.86 23.08 -2.30
C ARG A 157 -27.36 24.52 -2.44
N GLN A 158 -27.25 25.10 -3.63
CA GLN A 158 -27.71 26.47 -3.93
C GLN A 158 -29.11 26.50 -4.57
N LYS A 159 -29.75 25.35 -4.79
CA LYS A 159 -31.15 25.23 -5.21
C LYS A 159 -32.03 24.86 -4.03
#